data_AF-A0A1D8TRB1-F1
#
_entry.id   AF-A0A1D8TRB1-F1
#
_cell.length_a   1.000
_cell.length_b   1.000
_cell.length_c   1.000
_cell.angle_alpha   90.00
_cell.angle_beta   90.00
_cell.angle_gamma   90.00
#
_symmetry.space_group_name_H-M   'P 1'
#
loop_
_entity.id
_entity.type
_entity.pdbx_description
1 polymer ?
#
loop_
_entity_poly.entity_id
_entity_poly.type
_entity_poly.pdbx_seq_one_letter_code
_entity_poly.pdbx_strand_id
1 'polypeptide(L)'
;MPKPYSYDFRQKVLQALELDGLKKHEASELFNISRNTIKLWLKRFAETGDVRALPNRPPGNNQKITDWEQFRAFAKAHGDKTIVEMAQLWEGDISVRTISRALKKIGFTRKKRPTATKNGTSRNGKAS
;
A
#
# COMPACT_ATOMS: atom_id res chain seq x y z
N MET A 1 -7.68 13.15 6.83
CA MET A 1 -7.48 13.19 8.30
C MET A 1 -6.75 14.48 8.66
N PRO A 2 -7.07 15.12 9.79
CA PRO A 2 -6.39 16.34 10.24
C PRO A 2 -4.91 16.07 10.52
N LYS A 3 -4.09 17.12 10.43
CA LYS A 3 -2.64 17.04 10.66
C LYS A 3 -2.37 16.58 12.10
N PRO A 4 -1.50 15.58 12.31
CA PRO A 4 -1.13 15.18 13.66
C PRO A 4 -0.44 16.33 14.41
N TYR A 5 -0.64 16.40 15.73
CA TYR A 5 0.16 17.27 16.61
C TYR A 5 1.66 17.00 16.43
N SER A 6 2.48 18.07 16.52
CA SER A 6 3.93 17.99 16.38
C SER A 6 4.56 17.05 17.41
N TYR A 7 5.72 16.50 17.08
CA TYR A 7 6.42 15.57 17.95
C TYR A 7 6.81 16.22 19.28
N ASP A 8 7.42 17.39 19.22
CA ASP A 8 7.87 18.15 20.39
C ASP A 8 6.71 18.47 21.34
N PHE A 9 5.53 18.77 20.81
CA PHE A 9 4.34 19.03 21.63
C PHE A 9 3.92 17.77 22.40
N ARG A 10 3.94 16.60 21.77
CA ARG A 10 3.62 15.33 22.44
C ARG A 10 4.62 15.00 23.53
N GLN A 11 5.91 15.22 23.26
CA GLN A 11 6.98 15.01 24.23
C GLN A 11 6.82 15.93 25.44
N LYS A 12 6.52 17.22 25.23
CA LYS A 12 6.26 18.16 26.33
C LYS A 12 5.09 17.72 27.21
N VAL A 13 3.99 17.25 26.60
CA VAL A 13 2.84 16.74 27.35
C VAL A 13 3.20 15.50 28.15
N LEU A 14 3.99 14.58 27.59
CA LEU A 14 4.45 13.40 28.34
C LEU A 14 5.40 13.76 29.48
N GLN A 15 6.36 14.65 29.24
CA GLN A 15 7.29 15.11 30.27
C GLN A 15 6.54 15.76 31.44
N ALA A 16 5.51 16.57 31.15
CA ALA A 16 4.65 17.14 32.18
C ALA A 16 3.92 16.07 33.02
N LEU A 17 3.55 14.94 32.42
CA LEU A 17 2.89 13.84 33.14
C LEU A 17 3.88 13.00 33.96
N GLU A 18 5.08 12.75 33.42
CA GLU A 18 6.08 11.87 34.05
C GLU A 18 6.97 12.59 35.06
N LEU A 19 7.45 13.80 34.74
CA LEU A 19 8.38 14.57 35.57
C LEU A 19 7.63 15.44 36.58
N ASP A 20 6.62 16.19 36.12
CA ASP A 20 5.87 17.12 36.99
C ASP A 20 4.73 16.42 37.75
N GLY A 21 4.48 15.13 37.46
CA GLY A 21 3.46 14.31 38.13
C GLY A 21 2.03 14.77 37.88
N LEU A 22 1.80 15.56 36.82
CA LEU A 22 0.48 16.09 36.49
C LEU A 22 -0.51 14.97 36.22
N LYS A 23 -1.75 15.14 36.69
CA LYS A 23 -2.84 14.25 36.32
C LYS A 23 -3.26 14.56 34.88
N LYS A 24 -3.84 13.56 34.21
CA LYS A 24 -4.35 13.67 32.83
C LYS A 24 -5.37 14.81 32.66
N HIS A 25 -6.08 15.20 33.72
CA HIS A 25 -7.04 16.30 33.69
C HIS A 25 -6.33 17.67 33.69
N GLU A 26 -5.35 17.89 34.59
CA GLU A 26 -4.54 19.11 34.64
C GLU A 26 -3.79 19.30 33.32
N ALA A 27 -3.18 18.25 32.77
CA ALA A 27 -2.52 18.33 31.47
C ALA A 27 -3.51 18.65 30.32
N SER A 28 -4.75 18.19 30.42
CA SER A 28 -5.79 18.49 29.41
C SER A 28 -6.13 19.98 29.39
N GLU A 29 -6.25 20.59 30.58
CA GLU A 29 -6.55 22.01 30.75
C GLU A 29 -5.33 22.88 30.39
N LEU A 30 -4.14 22.52 30.89
CA LEU A 30 -2.90 23.24 30.66
C LEU A 30 -2.52 23.32 29.18
N PHE A 31 -2.63 22.20 28.47
CA PHE A 31 -2.26 22.12 27.05
C PHE A 31 -3.44 22.29 26.09
N ASN A 32 -4.65 22.53 26.62
CA ASN A 32 -5.89 22.67 25.88
C ASN A 32 -6.12 21.55 24.84
N ILE A 33 -5.91 20.31 25.27
CA ILE A 33 -6.13 19.11 24.43
C ILE A 33 -7.06 18.13 25.12
N SER A 34 -7.72 17.28 24.34
CA SER A 34 -8.63 16.29 24.92
C SER A 34 -7.89 15.25 25.77
N ARG A 35 -8.51 14.85 26.90
CA ARG A 35 -8.06 13.71 27.72
C ARG A 35 -7.88 12.42 26.90
N ASN A 36 -8.67 12.25 25.84
CA ASN A 36 -8.57 11.08 24.95
C ASN A 36 -7.26 11.09 24.16
N THR A 37 -6.83 12.25 23.67
CA THR A 37 -5.54 12.42 22.97
C THR A 37 -4.38 12.05 23.86
N ILE A 38 -4.38 12.52 25.11
CA ILE A 38 -3.37 12.17 26.11
C ILE A 38 -3.35 10.66 26.37
N LYS A 39 -4.52 10.05 26.55
CA LYS A 39 -4.65 8.59 26.75
C LYS A 39 -4.06 7.79 25.59
N LEU A 40 -4.29 8.22 24.34
CA LEU A 40 -3.74 7.58 23.16
C LEU A 40 -2.21 7.68 23.09
N TRP A 41 -1.63 8.81 23.47
CA TRP A 41 -0.18 8.96 23.52
C TRP A 41 0.47 8.11 24.60
N LEU A 42 -0.11 8.05 25.80
CA LEU A 42 0.36 7.18 26.87
C LEU A 42 0.29 5.70 26.49
N LYS A 43 -0.83 5.26 25.88
CA LYS A 43 -0.97 3.89 25.40
C LYS A 43 0.14 3.55 24.40
N ARG A 44 0.38 4.45 23.45
CA ARG A 44 1.41 4.26 22.44
C ARG A 44 2.82 4.23 23.02
N PHE A 45 3.10 5.12 23.97
CA PHE A 45 4.37 5.16 24.68
C PHE A 45 4.61 3.85 25.43
N ALA A 46 3.58 3.29 26.09
CA ALA A 46 3.67 1.97 26.73
C ALA A 46 3.89 0.82 25.73
N GLU A 47 3.32 0.88 24.53
CA GLU A 47 3.45 -0.16 23.50
C GLU A 47 4.76 -0.10 22.72
N THR A 48 5.28 1.10 22.45
CA THR A 48 6.38 1.32 21.50
C THR A 48 7.59 2.07 22.08
N GLY A 49 7.47 2.63 23.28
CA GLY A 49 8.48 3.50 23.89
C GLY A 49 8.55 4.91 23.26
N ASP A 50 7.65 5.26 22.33
CA ASP A 50 7.70 6.53 21.60
C ASP A 50 6.29 7.12 21.34
N VAL A 51 6.24 8.42 21.07
CA VAL A 51 5.01 9.21 20.81
C VAL A 51 4.89 9.71 19.37
N ARG A 52 5.77 9.27 18.47
CA ARG A 52 5.70 9.62 17.05
C ARG A 52 4.30 9.36 16.49
N ALA A 53 3.87 10.19 15.55
CA ALA A 53 2.60 9.94 14.86
C ALA A 53 2.68 8.62 14.08
N LEU A 54 1.54 7.94 13.88
CA LEU A 54 1.52 6.88 12.87
C LEU A 54 1.74 7.55 11.52
N PRO A 55 2.52 6.92 10.62
CA PRO A 55 2.60 7.40 9.25
C PRO A 55 1.18 7.46 8.69
N ASN A 56 0.83 8.60 8.09
CA ASN A 56 -0.45 8.82 7.38
C ASN A 56 -0.49 8.05 6.05
N ARG A 57 0.05 6.82 6.02
CA ARG A 57 0.00 5.99 4.83
C ARG A 57 -1.24 5.10 4.95
N PRO A 58 -2.25 5.25 4.06
CA PRO A 58 -3.29 4.25 3.97
C PRO A 58 -2.63 2.88 3.77
N PRO A 59 -3.16 1.79 4.36
CA PRO A 59 -2.60 0.46 4.17
C PRO A 59 -2.39 0.27 2.67
N GLY A 60 -1.14 0.01 2.27
CA GLY A 60 -0.82 -0.12 0.85
C GLY A 60 -1.73 -1.16 0.23
N ASN A 61 -2.25 -0.91 -0.98
CA ASN A 61 -3.10 -1.87 -1.68
C ASN A 61 -2.42 -3.24 -1.65
N ASN A 62 -3.07 -4.22 -1.02
CA ASN A 62 -2.54 -5.56 -0.83
C ASN A 62 -2.12 -6.12 -2.19
N GLN A 63 -0.81 -6.20 -2.44
CA GLN A 63 -0.32 -6.61 -3.75
C GLN A 63 -0.71 -8.08 -3.96
N LYS A 64 -1.50 -8.36 -5.01
CA LYS A 64 -1.92 -9.74 -5.32
C LYS A 64 -0.74 -10.64 -5.74
N ILE A 65 0.39 -10.06 -6.14
CA ILE A 65 1.63 -10.78 -6.46
C ILE A 65 2.64 -10.44 -5.38
N THR A 66 2.78 -11.38 -4.44
CA THR A 66 3.72 -11.27 -3.30
C THR A 66 5.05 -11.94 -3.65
N ASP A 67 5.00 -13.08 -4.34
CA ASP A 67 6.19 -13.81 -4.79
C ASP A 67 6.61 -13.41 -6.22
N TRP A 68 7.69 -12.64 -6.30
CA TRP A 68 8.25 -12.17 -7.57
C TRP A 68 9.15 -13.21 -8.25
N GLU A 69 9.66 -14.19 -7.51
CA GLU A 69 10.50 -15.26 -8.05
C GLU A 69 9.62 -16.28 -8.78
N GLN A 70 8.54 -16.72 -8.16
CA GLN A 70 7.51 -17.55 -8.79
C GLN A 70 6.93 -16.86 -10.03
N PHE A 71 6.63 -15.57 -9.93
CA PHE A 71 6.13 -14.80 -11.08
C PHE A 71 7.13 -14.71 -12.23
N ARG A 72 8.43 -14.63 -11.93
CA ARG A 72 9.49 -14.62 -12.96
C ARG A 72 9.61 -15.99 -13.64
N ALA A 73 9.54 -17.08 -12.88
CA ALA A 73 9.53 -18.44 -13.44
C ALA A 73 8.32 -18.66 -14.34
N PHE A 74 7.13 -18.27 -13.87
CA PHE A 74 5.88 -18.30 -14.63
C PHE A 74 5.96 -17.49 -15.92
N ALA A 75 6.48 -16.25 -15.86
CA ALA A 75 6.61 -15.40 -17.04
C ALA A 75 7.59 -15.98 -18.07
N LYS A 76 8.65 -16.66 -17.64
CA LYS A 76 9.56 -17.39 -18.54
C LYS A 76 8.89 -18.62 -19.16
N ALA A 77 8.16 -19.41 -18.37
CA ALA A 77 7.50 -20.62 -18.83
C ALA A 77 6.32 -20.34 -19.80
N HIS A 78 5.70 -19.16 -19.69
CA HIS A 78 4.54 -18.75 -20.48
C HIS A 78 4.80 -17.52 -21.35
N GLY A 79 6.06 -17.26 -21.73
CA GLY A 79 6.45 -16.09 -22.53
C GLY A 79 5.79 -15.99 -23.92
N ASP A 80 5.23 -17.09 -24.40
CA ASP A 80 4.57 -17.20 -25.70
C ASP A 80 3.06 -16.89 -25.64
N LYS A 81 2.48 -16.88 -24.43
CA LYS A 81 1.06 -16.68 -24.19
C LYS A 81 0.70 -15.20 -24.13
N THR A 82 -0.56 -14.89 -24.41
CA THR A 82 -1.11 -13.55 -24.26
C THR A 82 -1.30 -13.21 -22.78
N ILE A 83 -1.31 -11.91 -22.46
CA ILE A 83 -1.51 -11.43 -21.06
C ILE A 83 -2.86 -11.91 -20.49
N VAL A 84 -3.87 -12.10 -21.35
CA VAL A 84 -5.20 -12.61 -20.96
C VAL A 84 -5.11 -14.07 -20.52
N GLU A 85 -4.41 -14.90 -21.29
CA GLU A 85 -4.19 -16.31 -20.94
C GLU A 85 -3.31 -16.44 -19.69
N MET A 86 -2.27 -15.61 -19.56
CA MET A 86 -1.43 -15.56 -18.35
C MET A 86 -2.23 -15.20 -17.10
N ALA A 87 -3.24 -14.34 -17.21
CA ALA A 87 -4.12 -14.01 -16.08
C ALA A 87 -5.03 -15.17 -15.65
N GLN A 88 -5.43 -16.03 -16.59
CA GLN A 88 -6.21 -17.23 -16.31
C GLN A 88 -5.37 -18.38 -15.72
N LEU A 89 -4.09 -18.44 -16.09
CA LEU A 89 -3.17 -19.50 -15.69
C LEU A 89 -2.44 -19.23 -14.37
N TRP A 90 -2.48 -17.99 -13.89
CA TRP A 90 -1.84 -17.65 -12.62
C TRP A 90 -2.63 -18.21 -11.44
N GLU A 91 -1.93 -18.73 -10.43
CA GLU A 91 -2.53 -19.20 -9.18
C GLU A 91 -3.04 -18.00 -8.36
N GLY A 92 -4.28 -17.62 -8.62
CA GLY A 92 -5.01 -16.55 -7.92
C GLY A 92 -5.83 -15.68 -8.86
N ASP A 93 -6.95 -15.14 -8.36
CA ASP A 93 -7.79 -14.22 -9.13
C ASP A 93 -7.05 -12.89 -9.35
N ILE A 94 -6.34 -12.78 -10.48
CA ILE A 94 -5.54 -11.62 -10.84
C ILE A 94 -6.05 -11.02 -12.15
N SER A 95 -6.33 -9.73 -12.14
CA SER A 95 -6.73 -9.02 -13.35
C SER A 95 -5.60 -8.97 -14.39
N VAL A 96 -5.98 -8.97 -15.68
CA VAL A 96 -5.06 -8.74 -16.81
C VAL A 96 -4.17 -7.50 -16.62
N ARG A 97 -4.73 -6.43 -16.03
CA ARG A 97 -3.99 -5.18 -15.72
C ARG A 97 -2.88 -5.40 -14.69
N THR A 98 -3.12 -6.27 -13.70
CA THR A 98 -2.12 -6.61 -12.67
C THR A 98 -0.98 -7.42 -13.28
N ILE A 99 -1.28 -8.43 -14.12
CA ILE A 99 -0.27 -9.20 -14.85
C ILE A 99 0.57 -8.28 -15.76
N SER A 100 -0.08 -7.38 -16.51
CA SER A 100 0.62 -6.41 -17.36
C SER A 100 1.59 -5.52 -16.56
N ARG A 101 1.16 -4.98 -15.41
CA ARG A 101 2.02 -4.19 -14.52
C ARG A 101 3.17 -5.03 -13.94
N ALA A 102 2.90 -6.28 -13.58
CA ALA A 102 3.89 -7.19 -13.03
C ALA A 102 4.96 -7.55 -14.07
N LEU A 103 4.56 -7.88 -15.30
CA LEU A 103 5.48 -8.11 -16.43
C LEU A 103 6.37 -6.89 -16.70
N LYS A 104 5.78 -5.68 -16.69
CA LYS A 104 6.54 -4.43 -16.80
C LYS A 104 7.54 -4.26 -15.65
N LYS A 105 7.14 -4.58 -14.42
CA LYS A 105 7.99 -4.45 -13.21
C LYS A 105 9.19 -5.41 -13.23
N ILE A 106 9.03 -6.62 -13.76
CA ILE A 106 10.14 -7.58 -13.91
C ILE A 106 10.98 -7.37 -15.18
N GLY A 107 10.64 -6.36 -15.99
CA GLY A 107 11.32 -6.06 -17.26
C GLY A 107 11.06 -7.09 -18.36
N PHE A 108 9.98 -7.87 -18.26
CA PHE A 108 9.67 -8.89 -19.24
C PHE A 108 9.01 -8.27 -20.47
N THR A 109 9.79 -8.11 -21.53
CA THR A 109 9.31 -7.63 -22.83
C THR A 109 9.31 -8.76 -23.84
N ARG A 110 8.16 -9.05 -24.46
CA ARG A 110 8.09 -9.96 -25.60
C ARG A 110 8.88 -9.37 -26.77
N LYS A 111 9.89 -10.10 -27.27
CA LYS A 111 10.57 -9.73 -28.52
C LYS A 111 9.56 -9.79 -29.67
N LYS A 112 9.25 -8.64 -30.28
CA LYS A 112 8.40 -8.59 -31.48
C LYS A 112 9.19 -9.20 -32.65
N ARG A 113 8.66 -10.27 -33.25
CA ARG A 113 9.03 -10.63 -34.63
C ARG A 113 8.27 -9.68 -35.55
N PRO A 114 8.91 -9.02 -36.53
CA PRO A 114 8.18 -8.21 -37.51
C PRO A 114 7.30 -9.15 -38.34
N THR A 115 6.00 -9.17 -38.05
CA THR A 115 5.02 -9.92 -38.83
C THR A 115 4.68 -9.11 -40.08
N ALA A 116 4.86 -9.70 -41.26
CA ALA A 116 4.32 -9.18 -42.51
C ALA A 116 2.80 -8.98 -42.36
N THR A 117 2.34 -7.75 -42.51
CA THR A 117 0.95 -7.36 -42.34
C THR A 117 0.15 -7.76 -43.58
N LYS A 118 -0.77 -8.73 -43.45
CA LYS A 118 -2.01 -8.73 -44.25
C LYS A 118 -3.14 -8.30 -43.32
N ASN A 119 -3.71 -7.13 -43.60
CA ASN A 119 -4.85 -6.56 -42.87
C ASN A 119 -6.11 -7.37 -43.22
N GLY A 120 -6.63 -8.12 -42.26
CA GLY A 120 -7.96 -8.72 -42.32
C GLY A 120 -8.81 -8.17 -41.19
N THR A 121 -9.38 -6.99 -41.38
CA THR A 121 -10.31 -6.37 -40.42
C THR A 121 -11.66 -7.10 -40.50
N SER A 122 -11.90 -8.07 -39.62
CA SER A 122 -13.27 -8.59 -39.41
C SER A 122 -14.06 -7.59 -38.58
N ARG A 123 -15.07 -6.95 -39.19
CA ARG A 123 -16.08 -6.14 -38.49
C ARG A 123 -16.97 -7.09 -37.68
N ASN A 124 -16.81 -7.11 -36.37
CA ASN A 124 -17.84 -7.65 -35.48
C ASN A 124 -19.02 -6.65 -35.44
N GLY A 125 -20.04 -6.90 -36.24
CA GLY A 125 -21.34 -6.27 -36.11
C GLY A 125 -22.14 -6.91 -34.98
N LYS A 126 -22.57 -6.11 -34.01
CA LYS A 126 -23.71 -6.42 -33.14
C LYS A 126 -24.56 -5.16 -32.97
N ALA A 127 -25.85 -5.30 -33.28
CA ALA A 127 -27.03 -4.72 -32.63
C ALA A 127 -28.08 -4.29 -33.66
N SER A 128 -29.12 -5.11 -33.85
CA SER A 128 -30.50 -4.84 -33.44
C SER A 128 -31.38 -6.05 -33.70
#